data_AF-A0A7S2UFT9-F1
#
_entry.id   AF-A0A7S2UFT9-F1
#
_cell.length_a   1.000
_cell.length_b   1.000
_cell.length_c   1.000
_cell.angle_alpha   90.00
_cell.angle_beta   90.00
_cell.angle_gamma   90.00
#
_symmetry.space_group_name_H-M   'P 1'
#
loop_
_entity.id
_entity.type
_entity.pdbx_description
1 polymer ?
#
loop_
_entity_poly.entity_id
_entity_poly.type
_entity_poly.pdbx_seq_one_letter_code
_entity_poly.pdbx_strand_id
1 'polypeptide(L)'
;LEGLPGAHWTTEHHIVRRQLDHHEVNAPKTREHNSIEKITAASTGATATSAWSSGSFEPDAEYDRTANVFVCRRYVDDTEGSDCELDWDAVRDHVFRTNDSWFKEHNPILTHVRKQDLRQLFTAALLEKEGIVDNASDPSSSDDAVLSLEKCYTILFTEAEKKQLLFDFFLEDWNEFYKTSGQDKSAHGMTFDTAVQFLNEMQ
;
A
#
# COMPACT_ATOMS: atom_id res chain seq x y z
N LEU A 1 17.10 -4.18 -0.43
CA LEU A 1 16.96 -5.63 -0.15
C LEU A 1 18.31 -6.17 0.34
N GLU A 2 18.78 -5.67 1.47
CA GLU A 2 19.99 -6.17 2.12
C GLU A 2 19.59 -7.20 3.20
N GLY A 3 20.32 -8.30 3.33
CA GLY A 3 20.07 -9.30 4.38
C GLY A 3 18.98 -10.34 4.06
N LEU A 4 18.75 -10.65 2.78
CA LEU A 4 17.89 -11.77 2.39
C LEU A 4 18.40 -13.10 3.01
N PRO A 5 17.50 -13.99 3.48
CA PRO A 5 17.90 -15.20 4.18
C PRO A 5 18.81 -16.12 3.34
N GLY A 6 19.84 -16.68 3.98
CA GLY A 6 20.50 -17.91 3.49
C GLY A 6 21.64 -17.78 2.48
N ALA A 7 22.18 -16.58 2.18
CA ALA A 7 23.42 -16.43 1.38
C ALA A 7 23.85 -14.96 1.20
N HIS A 8 24.99 -14.76 0.52
CA HIS A 8 25.32 -13.52 -0.15
C HIS A 8 24.51 -13.38 -1.45
N TRP A 9 23.89 -12.22 -1.65
CA TRP A 9 23.02 -11.92 -2.77
C TRP A 9 23.61 -10.82 -3.65
N THR A 10 23.48 -10.96 -4.96
CA THR A 10 23.61 -9.84 -5.89
C THR A 10 22.22 -9.37 -6.28
N THR A 11 21.97 -8.06 -6.17
CA THR A 11 20.69 -7.45 -6.55
C THR A 11 20.92 -6.54 -7.75
N GLU A 12 20.23 -6.82 -8.85
CA GLU A 12 20.17 -5.94 -10.01
C GLU A 12 18.82 -5.24 -10.05
N HIS A 13 18.80 -3.93 -10.29
CA HIS A 13 17.57 -3.15 -10.49
C HIS A 13 17.41 -2.83 -11.98
N HIS A 14 16.25 -3.17 -12.52
CA HIS A 14 15.86 -2.93 -13.90
C HIS A 14 14.54 -2.16 -13.90
N ILE A 15 14.41 -1.17 -14.78
CA ILE A 15 13.12 -0.54 -15.10
C ILE A 15 12.67 -1.12 -16.42
N VAL A 16 11.58 -1.89 -16.42
CA VAL A 16 11.04 -2.53 -17.63
C VAL A 16 9.74 -1.86 -18.05
N ARG A 17 9.50 -1.75 -19.35
CA ARG A 17 8.21 -1.31 -19.88
C ARG A 17 7.22 -2.48 -19.90
N ARG A 18 6.03 -2.24 -19.38
CA ARG A 18 4.88 -3.14 -19.54
C ARG A 18 4.51 -3.14 -21.03
N GLN A 19 4.60 -4.29 -21.68
CA GLN A 19 3.85 -4.50 -22.92
C GLN A 19 2.37 -4.58 -22.52
N LEU A 20 1.70 -3.43 -22.53
CA LEU A 20 0.27 -3.41 -22.63
C LEU A 20 -0.03 -3.85 -24.05
N ASP A 21 -0.57 -5.05 -24.23
CA ASP A 21 -1.27 -5.40 -25.47
C ASP A 21 -2.43 -4.41 -25.59
N HIS A 22 -2.15 -3.25 -26.17
CA HIS A 22 -3.19 -2.42 -26.72
C HIS A 22 -3.83 -3.29 -27.81
N HIS A 23 -5.04 -3.76 -27.54
CA HIS A 23 -6.00 -4.18 -28.56
C HIS A 23 -6.33 -2.95 -29.42
N GLU A 24 -5.35 -2.42 -30.15
CA GLU A 24 -5.57 -1.56 -31.29
C GLU A 24 -6.12 -2.46 -32.40
N VAL A 25 -7.43 -2.32 -32.61
CA VAL A 25 -8.12 -2.93 -33.72
C VAL A 25 -7.52 -2.36 -35.01
N ASN A 26 -6.85 -3.23 -35.79
CA ASN A 26 -6.42 -3.12 -37.19
C ASN A 26 -4.94 -2.75 -37.47
N ALA A 27 -4.08 -3.78 -37.61
CA ALA A 27 -3.06 -3.90 -38.68
C ALA A 27 -2.47 -5.33 -38.72
N PRO A 28 -2.02 -5.84 -39.88
CA PRO A 28 -1.78 -7.26 -40.09
C PRO A 28 -0.52 -7.78 -39.40
N LYS A 29 -0.64 -8.98 -38.84
CA LYS A 29 0.38 -9.75 -38.13
C LYS A 29 1.65 -9.92 -38.96
N THR A 30 2.73 -9.26 -38.54
CA THR A 30 4.09 -9.69 -38.90
C THR A 30 4.74 -10.28 -37.66
N ARG A 31 5.13 -11.54 -37.77
CA ARG A 31 5.64 -12.40 -36.71
C ARG A 31 7.12 -12.05 -36.52
N GLU A 32 7.44 -11.29 -35.48
CA GLU A 32 8.83 -11.04 -35.10
C GLU A 32 9.11 -11.50 -33.67
N HIS A 33 10.31 -12.04 -33.50
CA HIS A 33 10.80 -12.76 -32.34
C HIS A 33 10.70 -11.94 -31.05
N ASN A 34 10.30 -12.61 -29.96
CA ASN A 34 10.40 -12.12 -28.58
C ASN A 34 11.87 -11.83 -28.23
N SER A 35 12.33 -10.61 -28.49
CA SER A 35 13.59 -10.09 -27.98
C SER A 35 13.28 -9.25 -26.74
N ILE A 36 13.74 -9.73 -25.58
CA ILE A 36 13.85 -8.91 -24.37
C ILE A 36 14.87 -7.82 -24.69
N GLU A 37 14.43 -6.60 -24.99
CA GLU A 37 15.33 -5.46 -25.11
C GLU A 37 15.87 -5.11 -23.72
N LYS A 38 17.07 -5.63 -23.45
CA LYS A 38 17.90 -5.27 -22.31
C LYS A 38 18.36 -3.83 -22.53
N ILE A 39 17.62 -2.85 -22.00
CA ILE A 39 18.10 -1.47 -21.92
C ILE A 39 19.17 -1.42 -20.83
N THR A 40 20.39 -1.82 -21.19
CA THR A 40 21.58 -1.43 -20.42
C THR A 40 21.67 0.09 -20.47
N ALA A 41 21.69 0.74 -19.31
CA ALA A 41 21.87 2.17 -19.16
C ALA A 41 23.20 2.64 -19.78
N ALA A 42 23.16 2.90 -21.09
CA ALA A 42 24.20 3.58 -21.83
C ALA A 42 23.56 4.33 -23.01
N SER A 43 23.12 5.56 -22.72
CA SER A 43 23.01 6.70 -23.63
C SER A 43 22.51 6.43 -25.06
N THR A 44 21.20 6.58 -25.28
CA THR A 44 20.69 7.29 -26.47
C THR A 44 19.25 7.79 -26.22
N GLY A 45 19.11 9.09 -25.97
CA GLY A 45 17.94 9.88 -26.36
C GLY A 45 16.57 9.65 -25.70
N ALA A 46 16.42 8.76 -24.70
CA ALA A 46 15.18 8.68 -23.92
C ALA A 46 15.27 9.66 -22.75
N THR A 47 14.43 10.69 -22.76
CA THR A 47 14.26 11.65 -21.67
C THR A 47 14.09 10.89 -20.37
N ALA A 48 15.03 11.04 -19.43
CA ALA A 48 14.93 10.46 -18.10
C ALA A 48 13.62 10.97 -17.47
N THR A 49 12.67 10.06 -17.25
CA THR A 49 11.38 10.38 -16.64
C THR A 49 11.62 10.87 -15.21
N SER A 50 11.08 12.04 -14.86
CA SER A 50 11.16 12.59 -13.50
C SER A 50 10.53 11.66 -12.47
N ALA A 51 9.57 10.82 -12.89
CA ALA A 51 8.82 9.90 -12.04
C ALA A 51 9.68 8.94 -11.19
N TRP A 52 10.91 8.63 -11.62
CA TRP A 52 11.83 7.73 -10.91
C TRP A 52 13.04 8.44 -10.28
N SER A 53 13.22 9.74 -10.52
CA SER A 53 14.51 10.43 -10.29
C SER A 53 14.46 11.61 -9.32
N SER A 54 13.27 12.11 -8.98
CA SER A 54 13.10 13.18 -7.99
C SER A 54 12.12 12.73 -6.92
N GLY A 55 12.44 12.85 -5.64
CA GLY A 55 11.58 12.46 -4.50
C GLY A 55 10.23 13.19 -4.39
N SER A 56 9.72 13.76 -5.48
CA SER A 56 8.36 14.23 -5.69
C SER A 56 7.63 13.20 -6.56
N PHE A 57 6.61 12.54 -6.00
CA PHE A 57 5.82 11.54 -6.75
C PHE A 57 4.74 12.22 -7.58
N GLU A 58 5.05 12.45 -8.86
CA GLU A 58 4.09 12.87 -9.88
C GLU A 58 4.07 11.79 -10.97
N PRO A 59 3.19 10.78 -10.88
CA PRO A 59 3.15 9.70 -11.85
C PRO A 59 2.75 10.25 -13.22
N ASP A 60 3.63 10.10 -14.21
CA ASP A 60 3.39 10.47 -15.60
C ASP A 60 2.90 9.26 -16.41
N ALA A 61 2.50 9.48 -17.66
CA ALA A 61 2.02 8.40 -18.54
C ALA A 61 3.08 7.29 -18.78
N GLU A 62 4.36 7.59 -18.49
CA GLU A 62 5.47 6.64 -18.62
C GLU A 62 5.65 5.81 -17.33
N TYR A 63 5.37 6.37 -16.15
CA TYR A 63 5.25 5.64 -14.89
C TYR A 63 4.24 4.49 -15.01
N ASP A 64 3.04 4.77 -15.56
CA ASP A 64 2.00 3.75 -15.75
C ASP A 64 2.42 2.60 -16.67
N ARG A 65 3.32 2.90 -17.61
CA ARG A 65 3.87 1.97 -18.60
C ARG A 65 5.15 1.29 -18.13
N THR A 66 5.70 1.64 -16.97
CA THR A 66 6.96 1.08 -16.49
C THR A 66 6.77 0.34 -15.16
N ALA A 67 7.66 -0.62 -14.89
CA ALA A 67 7.69 -1.38 -13.66
C ALA A 67 9.14 -1.52 -13.18
N ASN A 68 9.37 -1.36 -11.88
CA ASN A 68 10.64 -1.73 -11.27
C ASN A 68 10.70 -3.24 -11.09
N VAL A 69 11.76 -3.84 -11.59
CA VAL A 69 12.07 -5.25 -11.44
C VAL A 69 13.41 -5.37 -10.74
N PHE A 70 13.40 -5.98 -9.56
CA PHE A 70 14.61 -6.34 -8.84
C PHE A 70 14.91 -7.82 -9.09
N VAL A 71 16.07 -8.12 -9.66
CA VAL A 71 16.56 -9.48 -9.88
C VAL A 71 17.60 -9.78 -8.80
N CYS A 72 17.22 -10.60 -7.83
CA CYS A 72 18.12 -11.06 -6.78
C CYS A 72 18.69 -12.43 -7.18
N ARG A 73 20.01 -12.55 -7.28
CA ARG A 73 20.70 -13.81 -7.57
C ARG A 73 21.50 -14.23 -6.33
N ARG A 74 21.31 -15.48 -5.94
CA ARG A 74 22.06 -16.07 -4.84
C ARG A 74 23.45 -16.48 -5.33
N TYR A 75 24.49 -16.12 -4.60
CA TYR A 75 25.81 -16.71 -4.79
C TYR A 75 25.88 -18.00 -3.96
N VAL A 76 26.15 -19.13 -4.59
CA VAL A 76 26.44 -20.39 -3.91
C VAL A 76 27.94 -20.61 -4.06
N ASP A 77 28.66 -20.71 -2.95
CA ASP A 77 30.07 -21.04 -2.98
C ASP A 77 30.22 -22.54 -3.28
N ASP A 78 31.15 -22.93 -4.15
CA ASP A 78 31.33 -24.30 -4.66
C ASP A 78 31.72 -25.32 -3.55
N THR A 79 31.91 -24.85 -2.31
CA THR A 79 32.27 -25.66 -1.14
C THR A 79 31.09 -26.15 -0.32
N GLU A 80 29.89 -25.60 -0.52
CA GLU A 80 28.68 -26.09 0.16
C GLU A 80 27.95 -27.10 -0.73
N GLY A 81 27.83 -28.33 -0.23
CA GLY A 81 27.20 -29.44 -0.92
C GLY A 81 25.82 -29.07 -1.47
N SER A 82 25.60 -29.47 -2.72
CA SER A 82 24.44 -29.23 -3.58
C SER A 82 23.11 -29.74 -3.00
N ASP A 83 22.61 -29.08 -1.95
CA ASP A 83 21.19 -29.10 -1.59
C ASP A 83 20.80 -27.83 -0.82
N CYS A 84 21.02 -26.69 -1.45
CA CYS A 84 20.63 -25.39 -0.90
C CYS A 84 19.34 -24.94 -1.61
N GLU A 85 18.23 -25.63 -1.43
CA GLU A 85 16.95 -25.14 -1.95
C GLU A 85 16.61 -23.79 -1.29
N LEU A 86 16.14 -22.82 -2.06
CA LEU A 86 15.76 -21.53 -1.52
C LEU A 86 14.42 -21.68 -0.79
N ASP A 87 14.38 -21.31 0.48
CA ASP A 87 13.11 -21.17 1.19
C ASP A 87 12.36 -19.94 0.66
N TRP A 88 11.46 -20.20 -0.28
CA TRP A 88 10.65 -19.18 -0.93
C TRP A 88 9.74 -18.44 0.03
N ASP A 89 9.24 -19.12 1.07
CA ASP A 89 8.35 -18.50 2.05
C ASP A 89 9.17 -17.57 2.95
N ALA A 90 10.37 -17.97 3.39
CA ALA A 90 11.25 -17.08 4.15
C ALA A 90 11.69 -15.83 3.35
N VAL A 91 11.94 -15.98 2.04
CA VAL A 91 12.25 -14.83 1.16
C VAL A 91 11.04 -13.92 1.00
N ARG A 92 9.86 -14.50 0.75
CA ARG A 92 8.60 -13.74 0.62
C ARG A 92 8.31 -12.95 1.89
N ASP A 93 8.42 -13.60 3.05
CA ASP A 93 8.21 -12.98 4.36
C ASP A 93 9.20 -11.85 4.63
N HIS A 94 10.47 -12.04 4.24
CA HIS A 94 11.48 -10.97 4.34
C HIS A 94 11.10 -9.77 3.48
N VAL A 95 10.74 -9.98 2.21
CA VAL A 95 10.35 -8.91 1.29
C VAL A 95 9.14 -8.15 1.83
N PHE A 96 8.10 -8.84 2.28
CA PHE A 96 6.93 -8.21 2.89
C PHE A 96 7.35 -7.38 4.11
N ARG A 97 8.08 -7.97 5.06
CA ARG A 97 8.50 -7.28 6.28
C ARG A 97 9.35 -6.04 6.00
N THR A 98 10.27 -6.12 5.03
CA THR A 98 11.12 -4.99 4.64
C THR A 98 10.30 -3.89 3.98
N ASN A 99 9.36 -4.25 3.10
CA ASN A 99 8.48 -3.29 2.45
C ASN A 99 7.55 -2.61 3.47
N ASP A 100 6.88 -3.40 4.33
CA ASP A 100 5.98 -2.88 5.36
C ASP A 100 6.72 -1.94 6.31
N SER A 101 7.93 -2.31 6.74
CA SER A 101 8.77 -1.45 7.59
C SER A 101 9.11 -0.14 6.86
N TRP A 102 9.46 -0.21 5.58
CA TRP A 102 9.78 0.99 4.80
C TRP A 102 8.56 1.91 4.65
N PHE A 103 7.39 1.35 4.34
CA PHE A 103 6.15 2.12 4.20
C PHE A 103 5.71 2.73 5.54
N LYS A 104 5.80 1.99 6.66
CA LYS A 104 5.53 2.52 8.00
C LYS A 104 6.41 3.72 8.35
N GLU A 105 7.68 3.69 7.94
CA GLU A 105 8.63 4.75 8.25
C GLU A 105 8.53 5.95 7.29
N HIS A 106 8.40 5.71 5.99
CA HIS A 106 8.54 6.75 4.96
C HIS A 106 7.23 7.24 4.37
N ASN A 107 6.16 6.43 4.47
CA ASN A 107 4.83 6.79 3.97
C ASN A 107 3.72 6.21 4.86
N PRO A 108 3.67 6.60 6.15
CA PRO A 108 2.65 6.09 7.06
C PRO A 108 1.27 6.57 6.62
N ILE A 109 0.33 5.62 6.49
CA ILE A 109 -1.08 5.93 6.21
C ILE A 109 -1.63 6.90 7.27
N LEU A 110 -1.21 6.75 8.53
CA LEU A 110 -1.64 7.56 9.67
C LEU A 110 -0.53 8.48 10.20
N THR A 111 -0.42 9.68 9.61
CA THR A 111 0.44 10.74 10.17
C THR A 111 -0.20 11.42 11.37
N HIS A 112 0.58 12.17 12.16
CA HIS A 112 0.04 12.97 13.26
C HIS A 112 -1.01 13.99 12.78
N VAL A 113 -0.75 14.62 11.62
CA VAL A 113 -1.68 15.57 10.98
C VAL A 113 -2.97 14.86 10.60
N ARG A 114 -2.89 13.74 9.88
CA ARG A 114 -4.08 12.96 9.49
C ARG A 114 -4.86 12.50 10.72
N LYS A 115 -4.19 12.08 11.79
CA LYS A 115 -4.85 11.68 13.04
C LYS A 115 -5.62 12.84 13.68
N GLN A 116 -5.08 14.06 13.64
CA GLN A 116 -5.77 15.25 14.12
C GLN A 116 -6.98 15.60 13.24
N ASP A 117 -6.84 15.52 11.92
CA ASP A 117 -7.93 15.77 10.96
C ASP A 117 -9.06 14.77 11.15
N LEU A 118 -8.73 13.47 11.26
CA LEU A 118 -9.70 12.42 11.55
C LEU A 118 -10.43 12.67 12.86
N ARG A 119 -9.73 13.13 13.91
CA ARG A 119 -10.39 13.46 15.20
C ARG A 119 -11.43 14.55 15.01
N GLN A 120 -11.10 15.62 14.28
CA GLN A 120 -12.04 16.72 14.01
C GLN A 120 -13.24 16.24 13.19
N LEU A 121 -13.02 15.41 12.16
CA LEU A 121 -14.08 14.86 11.31
C LEU A 121 -15.02 13.93 12.09
N PHE A 122 -14.48 13.08 12.97
CA PHE A 122 -15.28 12.24 13.86
C PHE A 122 -16.13 13.10 14.81
N THR A 123 -15.53 14.10 15.47
CA THR A 123 -16.28 15.01 16.35
C THR A 123 -17.40 15.73 15.59
N ALA A 124 -17.13 16.27 14.40
CA ALA A 124 -18.14 16.94 13.59
C ALA A 124 -19.28 16.01 13.17
N ALA A 125 -18.96 14.78 12.75
CA ALA A 125 -19.96 13.78 12.37
C ALA A 125 -20.82 13.31 13.56
N LEU A 126 -20.26 13.26 14.76
CA LEU A 126 -20.99 12.95 15.97
C LEU A 126 -21.95 14.09 16.36
N LEU A 127 -21.51 15.34 16.29
CA LEU A 127 -22.36 16.51 16.52
C LEU A 127 -23.51 16.62 15.51
N GLU A 128 -23.27 16.26 14.25
CA GLU A 128 -24.30 16.19 13.21
C GLU A 128 -25.35 15.12 13.55
N LYS A 129 -24.91 13.94 14.01
CA LYS A 129 -25.78 12.81 14.38
C LYS A 129 -26.64 13.13 15.60
N GLU A 130 -26.11 13.87 16.57
CA GLU A 130 -26.82 14.23 17.81
C GLU A 130 -27.76 15.43 17.63
N GLY A 131 -27.67 16.16 16.51
CA GLY A 131 -28.62 17.16 16.08
C GLY A 131 -28.89 18.26 17.12
N ILE A 132 -28.05 19.31 17.15
CA ILE A 132 -28.24 20.57 17.92
C ILE A 132 -29.04 20.35 19.23
N VAL A 133 -28.40 19.79 20.24
CA VAL A 133 -28.91 19.92 21.62
C VAL A 133 -28.08 21.01 22.28
N ASP A 134 -28.71 22.19 22.42
CA ASP A 134 -28.24 23.42 23.06
C ASP A 134 -27.99 23.27 24.58
N ASN A 135 -27.46 22.14 25.04
CA ASN A 135 -27.07 21.96 26.44
C ASN A 135 -25.68 21.38 26.54
N ALA A 136 -24.75 22.29 26.84
CA ALA A 136 -23.39 22.04 27.28
C ALA A 136 -23.32 20.87 28.26
N SER A 137 -23.11 19.68 27.71
CA SER A 137 -22.80 18.47 28.46
C SER A 137 -21.35 18.16 28.12
N ASP A 138 -20.53 18.28 29.15
CA ASP A 138 -19.14 17.88 29.28
C ASP A 138 -18.46 17.27 28.02
N PRO A 139 -17.49 17.96 27.37
CA PRO A 139 -16.80 17.47 26.18
C PRO A 139 -15.99 16.18 26.40
N SER A 140 -15.87 15.70 27.65
CA SER A 140 -15.17 14.46 27.99
C SER A 140 -15.95 13.17 27.69
N SER A 141 -17.25 13.23 27.39
CA SER A 141 -18.09 12.05 27.13
C SER A 141 -18.12 11.59 25.65
N SER A 142 -17.43 12.28 24.75
CA SER A 142 -17.56 12.05 23.29
C SER A 142 -16.68 10.94 22.72
N ASP A 143 -15.67 10.46 23.44
CA ASP A 143 -14.71 9.45 22.92
C ASP A 143 -15.35 8.05 22.76
N ASP A 144 -16.45 7.76 23.47
CA ASP A 144 -17.20 6.48 23.36
C ASP A 144 -18.29 6.49 22.28
N ALA A 145 -18.53 7.63 21.63
CA ALA A 145 -19.62 7.75 20.67
C ALA A 145 -19.27 7.05 19.34
N VAL A 146 -20.17 6.16 18.91
CA VAL A 146 -19.95 5.26 17.77
C VAL A 146 -20.58 5.82 16.49
N LEU A 147 -19.79 5.91 15.42
CA LEU A 147 -20.25 6.20 14.07
C LEU A 147 -20.49 4.90 13.29
N SER A 148 -21.43 4.93 12.33
CA SER A 148 -21.68 3.78 11.45
C SER A 148 -20.49 3.54 10.51
N LEU A 149 -20.28 2.28 10.12
CA LEU A 149 -19.17 1.90 9.24
C LEU A 149 -19.15 2.67 7.91
N GLU A 150 -20.32 2.99 7.34
CA GLU A 150 -20.42 3.78 6.10
C GLU A 150 -19.91 5.22 6.28
N LYS A 151 -20.31 5.87 7.39
CA LYS A 151 -19.82 7.21 7.72
C LYS A 151 -18.33 7.18 8.02
N CYS A 152 -17.86 6.14 8.71
CA CYS A 152 -16.45 5.95 9.00
C CYS A 152 -15.62 5.73 7.73
N TYR A 153 -16.07 4.88 6.79
CA TYR A 153 -15.42 4.73 5.49
C TYR A 153 -15.30 6.06 4.75
N THR A 154 -16.35 6.88 4.82
CA THR A 154 -16.34 8.21 4.20
C THR A 154 -15.30 9.13 4.82
N ILE A 155 -15.08 9.04 6.14
CA ILE A 155 -14.14 9.87 6.89
C ILE A 155 -12.70 9.35 6.80
N LEU A 156 -12.50 8.03 6.88
CA LEU A 156 -11.17 7.42 6.97
C LEU A 156 -10.40 7.52 5.66
N PHE A 157 -11.11 7.39 4.53
CA PHE A 157 -10.50 7.31 3.22
C PHE A 157 -10.81 8.55 2.39
N THR A 158 -9.79 9.05 1.72
CA THR A 158 -9.89 10.08 0.70
C THR A 158 -10.55 9.54 -0.57
N GLU A 159 -11.04 10.43 -1.44
CA GLU A 159 -11.63 10.02 -2.73
C GLU A 159 -10.65 9.28 -3.65
N ALA A 160 -9.35 9.51 -3.49
CA ALA A 160 -8.33 8.75 -4.21
C ALA A 160 -8.19 7.32 -3.67
N GLU A 161 -8.14 7.16 -2.34
CA GLU A 161 -8.07 5.84 -1.68
C GLU A 161 -9.34 5.01 -1.95
N LYS A 162 -10.53 5.63 -1.92
CA LYS A 162 -11.82 4.97 -2.22
C LYS A 162 -11.92 4.38 -3.63
N LYS A 163 -11.11 4.84 -4.59
CA LYS A 163 -11.05 4.22 -5.93
C LYS A 163 -10.36 2.87 -5.91
N GLN A 164 -9.47 2.66 -4.94
CA GLN A 164 -8.66 1.44 -4.81
C GLN A 164 -9.22 0.50 -3.73
N LEU A 165 -9.77 1.06 -2.66
CA LEU A 165 -10.42 0.32 -1.59
C LEU A 165 -11.91 0.61 -1.60
N LEU A 166 -12.69 -0.22 -2.30
CA LEU A 166 -14.14 -0.14 -2.31
C LEU A 166 -14.72 -0.45 -0.92
N PHE A 167 -15.94 0.00 -0.67
CA PHE A 167 -16.60 -0.19 0.61
C PHE A 167 -16.72 -1.67 1.02
N ASP A 168 -16.98 -2.57 0.07
CA ASP A 168 -17.07 -4.01 0.36
C ASP A 168 -15.75 -4.58 0.86
N PHE A 169 -14.61 -4.19 0.28
CA PHE A 169 -13.28 -4.59 0.75
C PHE A 169 -12.97 -4.02 2.13
N PHE A 170 -13.35 -2.76 2.38
CA PHE A 170 -13.25 -2.20 3.72
C PHE A 170 -14.06 -3.00 4.76
N LEU A 171 -15.26 -3.50 4.42
CA LEU A 171 -16.03 -4.35 5.33
C LEU A 171 -15.38 -5.71 5.58
N GLU A 172 -14.72 -6.28 4.57
CA GLU A 172 -13.94 -7.52 4.72
C GLU A 172 -12.78 -7.31 5.71
N ASP A 173 -11.97 -6.26 5.49
CA ASP A 173 -10.84 -5.90 6.37
C ASP A 173 -11.32 -5.59 7.80
N TRP A 174 -12.42 -4.84 7.92
CA TRP A 174 -13.03 -4.54 9.21
C TRP A 174 -13.47 -5.81 9.95
N ASN A 175 -14.08 -6.76 9.24
CA ASN A 175 -14.50 -8.02 9.84
C ASN A 175 -13.32 -8.87 10.29
N GLU A 176 -12.20 -8.83 9.56
CA GLU A 176 -10.98 -9.52 9.96
C GLU A 176 -10.36 -8.88 11.21
N PHE A 177 -10.19 -7.55 11.20
CA PHE A 177 -9.76 -6.77 12.36
C PHE A 177 -10.62 -7.02 13.60
N TYR A 178 -11.94 -7.11 13.42
CA TYR A 178 -12.86 -7.38 14.51
C TYR A 178 -12.65 -8.78 15.13
N LYS A 179 -12.41 -9.80 14.29
CA LYS A 179 -12.16 -11.17 14.75
C LYS A 179 -10.84 -11.30 15.50
N THR A 180 -9.79 -10.59 15.06
CA THR A 180 -8.45 -10.66 15.65
C THR A 180 -8.34 -9.86 16.94
N SER A 181 -8.99 -8.71 17.03
CA SER A 181 -8.79 -7.78 18.15
C SER A 181 -9.50 -8.16 19.45
N GLY A 182 -10.40 -9.17 19.45
CA GLY A 182 -10.94 -9.80 20.66
C GLY A 182 -11.68 -8.87 21.64
N GLN A 183 -11.96 -7.63 21.24
CA GLN A 183 -12.64 -6.62 22.04
C GLN A 183 -14.14 -6.62 21.75
N ASP A 184 -14.96 -6.28 22.75
CA ASP A 184 -16.39 -5.95 22.64
C ASP A 184 -16.61 -4.64 21.85
N LYS A 185 -15.99 -4.53 20.67
CA LYS A 185 -16.22 -3.45 19.72
C LYS A 185 -17.60 -3.64 19.10
N SER A 186 -18.27 -2.54 18.76
CA SER A 186 -19.55 -2.61 18.04
C SER A 186 -19.31 -3.19 16.65
N ALA A 187 -19.95 -4.32 16.32
CA ALA A 187 -19.86 -4.92 14.98
C ALA A 187 -20.34 -3.98 13.86
N HIS A 188 -21.12 -2.95 14.22
CA HIS A 188 -21.80 -2.07 13.28
C HIS A 188 -21.24 -0.64 13.23
N GLY A 189 -20.15 -0.38 13.94
CA GLY A 189 -19.57 0.95 13.96
C GLY A 189 -18.25 1.04 14.70
N MET A 190 -17.61 2.20 14.60
CA MET A 190 -16.34 2.45 15.25
C MET A 190 -16.31 3.80 15.95
N THR A 191 -15.59 3.85 17.07
CA THR A 191 -15.13 5.08 17.71
C THR A 191 -13.89 5.59 17.00
N PHE A 192 -13.48 6.83 17.29
CA PHE A 192 -12.23 7.39 16.76
C PHE A 192 -11.02 6.51 17.12
N ASP A 193 -10.91 6.06 18.37
CA ASP A 193 -9.77 5.24 18.81
C ASP A 193 -9.75 3.88 18.12
N THR A 194 -10.92 3.28 17.88
CA THR A 194 -11.02 2.04 17.13
C THR A 194 -10.60 2.24 15.67
N ALA A 195 -10.98 3.36 15.07
CA ALA A 195 -10.61 3.69 13.70
C ALA A 195 -9.09 3.91 13.55
N VAL A 196 -8.46 4.55 14.54
CA VAL A 196 -7.01 4.72 14.60
C VAL A 196 -6.29 3.37 14.72
N GLN A 197 -6.79 2.47 15.58
CA GLN A 197 -6.23 1.13 15.70
C GLN A 197 -6.35 0.34 14.38
N PHE A 198 -7.53 0.39 13.76
CA PHE A 198 -7.79 -0.24 12.47
C PHE A 198 -6.80 0.26 11.40
N LEU A 199 -6.63 1.57 11.25
CA LEU A 199 -5.68 2.14 10.28
C LEU A 199 -4.21 1.81 10.57
N ASN A 200 -3.85 1.53 11.82
CA ASN A 200 -2.50 1.08 12.17
C ASN A 200 -2.28 -0.40 11.85
N GLU A 201 -3.33 -1.24 11.92
CA GLU A 201 -3.26 -2.65 11.56
C GLU A 201 -3.29 -2.87 10.04
N MET A 202 -3.90 -1.94 9.29
CA MET A 202 -3.85 -1.93 7.83
C MET A 202 -2.49 -1.57 7.23
N GLN A 203 -1.52 -1.12 8.04
CA GLN A 203 -0.14 -0.85 7.61
C GLN A 203 0.76 -2.03 7.91
#